data_AF-A0A670Y4T7-F1
#
_entry.id   AF-A0A670Y4T7-F1
#
_cell.length_a   1.000
_cell.length_b   1.000
_cell.length_c   1.000
_cell.angle_alpha   90.00
_cell.angle_beta   90.00
_cell.angle_gamma   90.00
#
_symmetry.space_group_name_H-M   'P 1'
#
loop_
_entity.id
_entity.type
_entity.pdbx_description
1 polymer ?
#
loop_
_entity_poly.entity_id
_entity_poly.type
_entity_poly.pdbx_seq_one_letter_code
_entity_poly.pdbx_strand_id
1 'polypeptide(L)'
;MFVYFIVRCGDIRSWNSLSDIILDSSKDEKNRCSFPQSCSKPKSASAIGISSFTIPQPFKMSLRETHQRPQFLKSQALLEKESTAYKRQLQEAAECQKQFRAQPVPAHVYLPLYQEIMEKNEIRRQMETQKRKELLVSMQKPFSFQIKEEKRKEATRQQFLNILTPAKKIVPKFRKKIPKSTYESMLGDKLEEAELLRKIRIQLRAKELLEESWAPNELDHKQRDKKSQIASKNREQKLSFLQGNFSFKPRINTSVPNFEELYWAFQRKVLTKQEIKETTRNKPFRLRTANLSCRHKMCDKMMDFQQPSTAPIQRSRSFNCLSALSANTLPIYITDAVRKRAGAIKLFQENKKYKENEGARWAELQRKKCQAIHKSVICRAKAMDPHKSLKETHKEKLKQNWQNGQKRTREYKKELEEMKMRVKNRPYLFEQVTTHSACQGAQKLFKDTLQQCGLNEEFVRKKGRETTDTVEKQQQFESKRNPKFQSDTEADIIKQLSQEGLKRLELK
;
A
#
# COMPACT_ATOMS: atom_id res chain seq x y z
N MET A 1 6.87 58.66 -4.16
CA MET A 1 5.63 58.26 -3.47
C MET A 1 5.76 56.80 -3.07
N PHE A 2 5.92 56.54 -1.78
CA PHE A 2 5.93 55.21 -1.19
C PHE A 2 4.50 54.66 -1.17
N VAL A 3 4.27 53.46 -1.70
CA VAL A 3 2.99 52.74 -1.55
C VAL A 3 3.26 51.50 -0.71
N TYR A 4 2.77 51.54 0.53
CA TYR A 4 2.67 50.41 1.44
C TYR A 4 1.64 49.40 0.91
N PHE A 5 2.01 48.12 0.84
CA PHE A 5 1.04 47.02 0.80
C PHE A 5 1.18 46.21 2.09
N ILE A 6 0.17 46.35 2.96
CA ILE A 6 -0.03 45.55 4.16
C ILE A 6 -0.76 44.28 3.72
N VAL A 7 -0.12 43.11 3.89
CA VAL A 7 -0.78 41.81 3.77
C VAL A 7 -1.08 41.30 5.18
N ARG A 8 -2.38 41.13 5.46
CA ARG A 8 -2.90 40.53 6.68
C ARG A 8 -2.57 39.03 6.73
N CYS A 9 -1.88 38.61 7.80
CA CYS A 9 -1.84 37.20 8.20
C CYS A 9 -3.19 36.83 8.85
N GLY A 10 -3.86 35.82 8.28
CA GLY A 10 -5.03 35.19 8.87
C GLY A 10 -4.63 34.10 9.88
N ASP A 11 -5.41 34.04 10.95
CA ASP A 11 -5.26 33.18 12.11
C ASP A 11 -5.28 31.68 11.78
N ILE A 12 -4.25 30.95 12.25
CA ILE A 12 -4.29 29.49 12.34
C ILE A 12 -4.93 29.12 13.68
N ARG A 13 -6.22 28.78 13.62
CA ARG A 13 -6.96 28.17 14.72
C ARG A 13 -6.37 26.81 15.06
N SER A 14 -5.94 26.66 16.32
CA SER A 14 -5.58 25.38 16.93
C SER A 14 -6.81 24.48 17.04
N TRP A 15 -6.70 23.24 16.58
CA TRP A 15 -7.67 22.18 16.88
C TRP A 15 -6.97 21.16 17.78
N ASN A 16 -7.28 21.20 19.08
CA ASN A 16 -7.00 20.11 20.00
C ASN A 16 -8.20 19.17 19.97
N SER A 17 -7.94 17.91 19.65
CA SER A 17 -8.94 16.84 19.56
C SER A 17 -9.42 16.44 20.95
N LEU A 18 -10.74 16.22 21.02
CA LEU A 18 -11.50 15.58 22.10
C LEU A 18 -10.75 14.43 22.77
N SER A 19 -10.77 14.43 24.10
CA SER A 19 -10.71 13.24 24.93
C SER A 19 -12.13 12.89 25.37
N ASP A 20 -12.57 11.70 24.99
CA ASP A 20 -13.89 11.15 25.30
C ASP A 20 -14.09 10.93 26.81
N ILE A 21 -15.31 11.24 27.21
CA ILE A 21 -15.91 11.10 28.52
C ILE A 21 -16.16 9.62 28.80
N ILE A 22 -15.69 9.11 29.95
CA ILE A 22 -16.28 7.94 30.60
C ILE A 22 -16.57 8.34 32.04
N LEU A 23 -17.82 8.67 32.29
CA LEU A 23 -18.44 8.74 33.61
C LEU A 23 -19.76 7.99 33.48
N ASP A 24 -19.84 6.82 34.11
CA ASP A 24 -21.13 6.21 34.40
C ASP A 24 -21.20 6.03 35.92
N SER A 25 -22.03 6.87 36.54
CA SER A 25 -22.40 6.82 37.94
C SER A 25 -23.81 6.25 38.03
N SER A 26 -23.94 5.01 38.47
CA SER A 26 -25.22 4.48 38.93
C SER A 26 -25.40 4.84 40.40
N LYS A 27 -26.39 5.70 40.64
CA LYS A 27 -26.95 6.03 41.95
C LYS A 27 -27.57 4.79 42.58
N ASP A 28 -27.40 4.64 43.90
CA ASP A 28 -28.41 4.03 44.75
C ASP A 28 -28.50 4.82 46.06
N GLU A 29 -29.62 5.54 46.20
CA GLU A 29 -30.14 6.05 47.46
C GLU A 29 -30.89 4.94 48.17
N LYS A 30 -30.68 4.79 49.49
CA LYS A 30 -31.77 4.45 50.42
C LYS A 30 -31.39 4.73 51.88
N ASN A 31 -32.05 5.76 52.38
CA ASN A 31 -32.42 6.08 53.75
C ASN A 31 -32.44 4.91 54.75
N ARG A 32 -32.07 5.18 56.01
CA ARG A 32 -33.02 5.28 57.14
C ARG A 32 -32.32 5.68 58.45
N CYS A 33 -32.80 6.77 59.04
CA CYS A 33 -32.74 6.98 60.49
C CYS A 33 -33.71 6.00 61.16
N SER A 34 -33.25 5.29 62.18
CA SER A 34 -34.11 4.76 63.24
C SER A 34 -33.25 4.27 64.41
N PHE A 35 -33.34 4.99 65.52
CA PHE A 35 -33.08 4.44 66.85
C PHE A 35 -34.04 3.27 67.11
N PRO A 36 -33.59 2.25 67.86
CA PRO A 36 -34.40 1.85 69.00
C PRO A 36 -33.57 1.67 70.28
N GLN A 37 -34.15 2.12 71.38
CA GLN A 37 -33.82 1.66 72.73
C GLN A 37 -34.16 0.17 72.87
N SER A 38 -33.34 -0.60 73.58
CA SER A 38 -33.85 -1.60 74.51
C SER A 38 -32.83 -1.91 75.61
N CYS A 39 -33.35 -1.91 76.83
CA CYS A 39 -32.69 -2.27 78.07
C CYS A 39 -32.95 -3.74 78.40
N SER A 40 -32.14 -4.26 79.33
CA SER A 40 -32.33 -5.46 80.19
C SER A 40 -32.04 -6.83 79.55
N LYS A 41 -31.53 -7.89 80.22
CA LYS A 41 -30.86 -8.27 81.52
C LYS A 41 -30.52 -9.79 81.35
N PRO A 42 -29.63 -10.51 82.11
CA PRO A 42 -29.72 -10.74 83.58
C PRO A 42 -28.35 -10.80 84.33
N LYS A 43 -28.19 -10.40 85.60
CA LYS A 43 -28.43 -11.08 86.90
C LYS A 43 -28.03 -12.57 86.93
N SER A 44 -27.21 -13.14 87.84
CA SER A 44 -26.34 -12.70 88.94
C SER A 44 -25.59 -13.95 89.45
N ALA A 45 -24.35 -13.86 89.91
CA ALA A 45 -23.87 -14.61 91.08
C ALA A 45 -22.52 -14.10 91.62
N SER A 46 -22.51 -13.85 92.92
CA SER A 46 -21.40 -13.62 93.86
C SER A 46 -20.63 -12.28 93.81
N ALA A 47 -20.92 -11.48 94.84
CA ALA A 47 -20.33 -10.21 95.21
C ALA A 47 -19.24 -10.42 96.27
N ILE A 48 -18.18 -9.62 96.25
CA ILE A 48 -17.43 -9.05 97.40
C ILE A 48 -16.43 -8.04 96.80
N GLY A 49 -16.35 -6.86 97.42
CA GLY A 49 -15.91 -5.59 96.81
C GLY A 49 -14.44 -5.47 96.40
N ILE A 50 -14.24 -4.78 95.28
CA ILE A 50 -12.99 -4.11 94.90
C ILE A 50 -13.38 -2.68 94.51
N SER A 51 -12.74 -1.70 95.13
CA SER A 51 -13.03 -0.27 95.02
C SER A 51 -12.97 0.25 93.58
N SER A 52 -13.94 1.08 93.20
CA SER A 52 -13.98 1.84 91.95
C SER A 52 -12.70 2.68 91.75
N PHE A 53 -11.86 2.29 90.80
CA PHE A 53 -10.80 3.15 90.27
C PHE A 53 -11.43 4.25 89.40
N THR A 54 -11.36 5.49 89.87
CA THR A 54 -11.84 6.68 89.15
C THR A 54 -10.92 6.98 87.97
N ILE A 55 -11.41 6.81 86.74
CA ILE A 55 -10.73 7.30 85.53
C ILE A 55 -11.00 8.80 85.41
N PRO A 56 -9.98 9.67 85.47
CA PRO A 56 -10.19 11.11 85.34
C PRO A 56 -10.68 11.45 83.93
N GLN A 57 -11.67 12.35 83.87
CA GLN A 57 -12.20 12.88 82.63
C GLN A 57 -11.08 13.60 81.85
N PRO A 58 -10.85 13.27 80.56
CA PRO A 58 -9.78 13.91 79.80
C PRO A 58 -10.04 15.41 79.64
N PHE A 59 -8.96 16.17 79.63
CA PHE A 59 -9.02 17.62 79.47
C PHE A 59 -9.56 17.98 78.08
N LYS A 60 -10.34 19.06 77.99
CA LYS A 60 -10.95 19.52 76.72
C LYS A 60 -9.92 19.75 75.60
N MET A 61 -8.68 20.04 75.96
CA MET A 61 -7.56 20.16 75.02
C MET A 61 -7.12 18.82 74.41
N SER A 62 -7.14 17.68 75.13
CA SER A 62 -6.84 16.38 74.49
C SER A 62 -7.95 15.95 73.54
N LEU A 63 -9.20 16.26 73.86
CA LEU A 63 -10.33 16.04 72.94
C LEU A 63 -10.17 16.89 71.67
N ARG A 64 -9.74 18.15 71.78
CA ARG A 64 -9.46 19.00 70.62
C ARG A 64 -8.36 18.39 69.73
N GLU A 65 -7.28 17.87 70.30
CA GLU A 65 -6.18 17.27 69.54
C GLU A 65 -6.56 15.95 68.86
N THR A 66 -7.35 15.10 69.50
CA THR A 66 -7.82 13.85 68.87
C THR A 66 -8.73 14.12 67.69
N HIS A 67 -9.56 15.16 67.74
CA HIS A 67 -10.38 15.60 66.60
C HIS A 67 -9.57 16.27 65.48
N GLN A 68 -8.40 16.86 65.76
CA GLN A 68 -7.52 17.46 64.75
C GLN A 68 -6.47 16.51 64.17
N ARG A 69 -6.10 15.41 64.84
CA ARG A 69 -5.18 14.39 64.32
C ARG A 69 -5.51 13.84 62.91
N PRO A 70 -6.77 13.56 62.52
CA PRO A 70 -7.06 13.14 61.15
C PRO A 70 -6.87 14.23 60.09
N GLN A 71 -6.72 15.51 60.48
CA GLN A 71 -6.40 16.61 59.56
C GLN A 71 -4.89 16.77 59.32
N PHE A 72 -4.04 16.34 60.27
CA PHE A 72 -2.57 16.41 60.16
C PHE A 72 -1.92 15.10 59.66
N LEU A 73 -2.65 13.99 59.71
CA LEU A 73 -2.25 12.77 59.00
C LEU A 73 -2.44 13.04 57.51
N LYS A 74 -1.35 13.43 56.83
CA LYS A 74 -1.31 13.50 55.35
C LYS A 74 -1.98 12.22 54.84
N SER A 75 -3.04 12.37 54.05
CA SER A 75 -3.75 11.22 53.51
C SER A 75 -2.74 10.28 52.82
N GLN A 76 -2.91 8.98 53.00
CA GLN A 76 -1.98 7.97 52.47
C GLN A 76 -1.67 8.18 50.97
N ALA A 77 -2.67 8.67 50.22
CA ALA A 77 -2.54 9.07 48.82
C ALA A 77 -1.59 10.26 48.57
N LEU A 78 -1.51 11.24 49.48
CA LEU A 78 -0.53 12.34 49.40
C LEU A 78 0.89 11.85 49.72
N LEU A 79 1.04 10.98 50.72
CA LEU A 79 2.35 10.41 51.06
C LEU A 79 2.89 9.53 49.93
N GLU A 80 2.03 8.75 49.28
CA GLU A 80 2.36 7.99 48.09
C GLU A 80 2.80 8.91 46.95
N LYS A 81 2.08 10.01 46.70
CA LYS A 81 2.47 11.01 45.69
C LYS A 81 3.84 11.64 46.00
N GLU A 82 4.09 12.05 47.24
CA GLU A 82 5.39 12.59 47.69
C GLU A 82 6.52 11.56 47.50
N SER A 83 6.27 10.30 47.84
CA SER A 83 7.26 9.22 47.67
C SER A 83 7.58 8.93 46.19
N THR A 84 6.57 9.01 45.31
CA THR A 84 6.79 8.84 43.86
C THR A 84 7.52 10.02 43.25
N ALA A 85 7.22 11.24 43.71
CA ALA A 85 7.93 12.45 43.28
C ALA A 85 9.39 12.40 43.70
N TYR A 86 9.68 11.97 44.94
CA TYR A 86 11.05 11.79 45.42
C TYR A 86 11.82 10.72 44.62
N LYS A 87 11.18 9.59 44.28
CA LYS A 87 11.78 8.57 43.40
C LYS A 87 12.05 9.10 42.00
N ARG A 88 11.18 9.93 41.42
CA ARG A 88 11.41 10.59 40.13
C ARG A 88 12.60 11.54 40.20
N GLN A 89 12.69 12.37 41.23
CA GLN A 89 13.82 13.29 41.43
C GLN A 89 15.17 12.55 41.54
N LEU A 90 15.20 11.41 42.25
CA LEU A 90 16.40 10.58 42.32
C LEU A 90 16.77 9.96 40.97
N GLN A 91 15.78 9.55 40.17
CA GLN A 91 16.00 9.05 38.81
C GLN A 91 16.50 10.16 37.88
N GLU A 92 15.89 11.34 37.93
CA GLU A 92 16.31 12.53 37.16
C GLU A 92 17.73 12.96 37.53
N ALA A 93 18.09 12.95 38.82
CA ALA A 93 19.45 13.24 39.26
C ALA A 93 20.47 12.20 38.77
N ALA A 94 20.10 10.91 38.75
CA ALA A 94 20.93 9.84 38.20
C ALA A 94 21.07 9.92 36.66
N GLU A 95 20.02 10.35 35.97
CA GLU A 95 20.05 10.62 34.53
C GLU A 95 20.91 11.84 34.19
N CYS A 96 20.86 12.91 34.99
CA CYS A 96 21.71 14.09 34.84
C CYS A 96 23.21 13.78 35.07
N GLN A 97 23.54 12.78 35.89
CA GLN A 97 24.92 12.29 36.07
C GLN A 97 25.41 11.47 34.86
N LYS A 98 24.50 10.98 34.01
CA LYS A 98 24.85 10.26 32.78
C LYS A 98 25.29 11.27 31.73
N GLN A 99 26.60 11.36 31.49
CA GLN A 99 27.11 12.11 30.36
C GLN A 99 26.52 11.52 29.07
N PHE A 100 25.75 12.32 28.33
CA PHE A 100 25.15 11.89 27.07
C PHE A 100 26.27 11.53 26.09
N ARG A 101 26.42 10.23 25.83
CA ARG A 101 27.30 9.70 24.80
C ARG A 101 26.42 9.11 23.71
N ALA A 102 26.70 9.47 22.46
CA ALA A 102 26.03 8.88 21.32
C ALA A 102 26.25 7.35 21.35
N GLN A 103 25.19 6.61 21.02
CA GLN A 103 25.32 5.17 20.79
C GLN A 103 26.30 4.97 19.61
N PRO A 104 27.29 4.08 19.73
CA PRO A 104 28.24 3.85 18.65
C PRO A 104 27.49 3.43 17.39
N VAL A 105 27.97 3.91 16.25
CA VAL A 105 27.34 3.61 14.96
C VAL A 105 27.27 2.08 14.78
N PRO A 106 26.12 1.53 14.38
CA PRO A 106 25.97 0.10 14.17
C PRO A 106 27.03 -0.50 13.24
N ALA A 107 27.48 -1.72 13.55
CA ALA A 107 28.56 -2.40 12.82
C ALA A 107 28.31 -2.54 11.31
N HIS A 108 27.05 -2.70 10.88
CA HIS A 108 26.67 -2.81 9.47
C HIS A 108 26.97 -1.55 8.63
N VAL A 109 27.23 -0.41 9.27
CA VAL A 109 27.63 0.84 8.60
C VAL A 109 29.11 0.80 8.23
N TYR A 110 29.93 0.07 9.00
CA TYR A 110 31.37 -0.09 8.74
C TYR A 110 31.68 -1.29 7.83
N LEU A 111 30.76 -2.24 7.70
CA LEU A 111 30.93 -3.41 6.85
C LEU A 111 30.38 -3.13 5.44
N PRO A 112 31.20 -3.26 4.37
CA PRO A 112 30.77 -3.08 2.99
C PRO A 112 29.94 -4.28 2.48
N LEU A 113 28.76 -4.50 3.08
CA LEU A 113 27.84 -5.63 2.80
C LEU A 113 27.19 -5.60 1.42
N TYR A 114 27.45 -4.59 0.61
CA TYR A 114 26.82 -4.39 -0.69
C TYR A 114 27.02 -5.62 -1.61
N GLN A 115 28.23 -6.17 -1.65
CA GLN A 115 28.55 -7.32 -2.50
C GLN A 115 27.73 -8.56 -2.09
N GLU A 116 27.69 -8.88 -0.79
CA GLU A 116 26.88 -10.01 -0.29
C GLU A 116 25.37 -9.82 -0.55
N ILE A 117 24.87 -8.58 -0.45
CA ILE A 117 23.47 -8.26 -0.73
C ILE A 117 23.19 -8.45 -2.23
N MET A 118 24.11 -8.02 -3.09
CA MET A 118 23.98 -8.17 -4.54
C MET A 118 24.01 -9.64 -4.96
N GLU A 119 24.92 -10.45 -4.40
CA GLU A 119 24.99 -11.88 -4.65
C GLU A 119 23.70 -12.61 -4.20
N LYS A 120 23.20 -12.30 -2.99
CA LYS A 120 21.92 -12.86 -2.50
C LYS A 120 20.73 -12.48 -3.38
N ASN A 121 20.71 -11.26 -3.90
CA ASN A 121 19.66 -10.78 -4.81
C ASN A 121 19.77 -11.45 -6.19
N GLU A 122 21.00 -11.67 -6.69
CA GLU A 122 21.28 -12.38 -7.93
C GLU A 122 20.78 -13.83 -7.86
N ILE A 123 21.13 -14.55 -6.78
CA ILE A 123 20.66 -15.91 -6.52
C ILE A 123 19.13 -15.94 -6.47
N ARG A 124 18.50 -15.00 -5.76
CA ARG A 124 17.03 -14.91 -5.71
C ARG A 124 16.42 -14.70 -7.09
N ARG A 125 16.98 -13.80 -7.90
CA ARG A 125 16.52 -13.52 -9.26
C ARG A 125 16.62 -14.76 -10.15
N GLN A 126 17.73 -15.49 -10.07
CA GLN A 126 17.93 -16.72 -10.83
C GLN A 126 16.92 -17.79 -10.44
N MET A 127 16.71 -18.01 -9.14
CA MET A 127 15.75 -18.99 -8.63
C MET A 127 14.31 -18.66 -9.05
N GLU A 128 13.90 -17.39 -8.97
CA GLU A 128 12.57 -16.95 -9.44
C GLU A 128 12.41 -17.13 -10.96
N THR A 129 13.47 -16.85 -11.70
CA THR A 129 13.48 -17.04 -13.16
C THR A 129 13.35 -18.52 -13.53
N GLN A 130 14.07 -19.41 -12.85
CA GLN A 130 13.97 -20.86 -13.04
C GLN A 130 12.56 -21.35 -12.70
N LYS A 131 12.01 -20.97 -11.54
CA LYS A 131 10.63 -21.32 -11.16
C LYS A 131 9.59 -20.86 -12.19
N ARG A 132 9.73 -19.64 -12.72
CA ARG A 132 8.83 -19.13 -13.77
C ARG A 132 8.99 -19.93 -15.07
N LYS A 133 10.22 -20.29 -15.45
CA LYS A 133 10.48 -21.13 -16.63
C LYS A 133 9.87 -22.51 -16.47
N GLU A 134 10.09 -23.17 -15.33
CA GLU A 134 9.51 -24.48 -15.01
C GLU A 134 7.99 -24.47 -15.06
N LEU A 135 7.37 -23.43 -14.49
CA LEU A 135 5.92 -23.24 -14.57
C LEU A 135 5.44 -23.14 -16.02
N LEU A 136 6.10 -22.31 -16.84
CA LEU A 136 5.74 -22.15 -18.26
C LEU A 136 5.89 -23.46 -19.03
N VAL A 137 6.97 -24.21 -18.79
CA VAL A 137 7.20 -25.52 -19.40
C VAL A 137 6.13 -26.53 -18.96
N SER A 138 5.71 -26.52 -17.69
CA SER A 138 4.65 -27.40 -17.19
C SER A 138 3.28 -27.10 -17.80
N MET A 139 3.02 -25.83 -18.13
CA MET A 139 1.77 -25.41 -18.78
C MET A 139 1.79 -25.66 -20.29
N GLN A 140 2.97 -25.80 -20.89
CA GLN A 140 3.15 -26.10 -22.30
C GLN A 140 2.81 -27.57 -22.56
N LYS A 141 1.73 -27.83 -23.30
CA LYS A 141 1.47 -29.17 -23.86
C LYS A 141 2.36 -29.36 -25.08
N PRO A 142 3.40 -30.22 -25.04
CA PRO A 142 4.23 -30.45 -26.22
C PRO A 142 3.36 -31.07 -27.32
N PHE A 143 3.57 -30.61 -28.56
CA PHE A 143 2.91 -31.19 -29.71
C PHE A 143 3.37 -32.63 -29.92
N SER A 144 2.55 -33.49 -30.54
CA SER A 144 2.83 -34.92 -30.71
C SER A 144 4.16 -35.21 -31.41
N PHE A 145 4.59 -34.33 -32.30
CA PHE A 145 5.90 -34.38 -32.97
C PHE A 145 7.09 -34.15 -32.01
N GLN A 146 6.97 -33.36 -30.94
CA GLN A 146 8.07 -33.06 -30.01
C GLN A 146 8.36 -34.31 -29.17
N ILE A 147 7.29 -34.95 -28.69
CA ILE A 147 7.35 -36.22 -27.96
C ILE A 147 7.97 -37.31 -28.85
N LYS A 148 7.60 -37.36 -30.14
CA LYS A 148 8.15 -38.31 -31.10
C LYS A 148 9.64 -38.05 -31.39
N GLU A 149 10.04 -36.79 -31.48
CA GLU A 149 11.43 -36.39 -31.71
C GLU A 149 12.31 -36.63 -30.48
N GLU A 150 11.83 -36.33 -29.27
CA GLU A 150 12.51 -36.64 -28.01
C GLU A 150 12.70 -38.14 -27.83
N LYS A 151 11.68 -38.97 -28.08
CA LYS A 151 11.82 -40.43 -28.11
C LYS A 151 12.85 -40.90 -29.13
N ARG A 152 12.92 -40.26 -30.31
CA ARG A 152 13.94 -40.59 -31.32
C ARG A 152 15.34 -40.20 -30.85
N LYS A 153 15.50 -39.04 -30.19
CA LYS A 153 16.76 -38.57 -29.61
C LYS A 153 17.20 -39.46 -28.44
N GLU A 154 16.28 -39.88 -27.58
CA GLU A 154 16.53 -40.82 -26.50
C GLU A 154 16.91 -42.20 -27.03
N ALA A 155 16.20 -42.74 -28.03
CA ALA A 155 16.56 -43.99 -28.69
C ALA A 155 17.95 -43.91 -29.33
N THR A 156 18.29 -42.77 -29.94
CA THR A 156 19.63 -42.51 -30.49
C THR A 156 20.65 -42.48 -29.35
N ARG A 157 20.39 -41.78 -28.25
CA ARG A 157 21.27 -41.73 -27.07
C ARG A 157 21.45 -43.10 -26.42
N GLN A 158 20.39 -43.91 -26.34
CA GLN A 158 20.44 -45.29 -25.88
C GLN A 158 21.24 -46.19 -26.84
N GLN A 159 21.08 -46.03 -28.15
CA GLN A 159 21.91 -46.72 -29.14
C GLN A 159 23.38 -46.32 -29.00
N PHE A 160 23.69 -45.03 -28.81
CA PHE A 160 25.05 -44.56 -28.54
C PHE A 160 25.61 -45.13 -27.23
N LEU A 161 24.82 -45.17 -26.15
CA LEU A 161 25.22 -45.80 -24.90
C LEU A 161 25.41 -47.32 -25.04
N ASN A 162 24.59 -47.99 -25.85
CA ASN A 162 24.71 -49.42 -26.16
C ASN A 162 25.91 -49.75 -27.07
N ILE A 163 26.36 -48.80 -27.89
CA ILE A 163 27.59 -48.89 -28.67
C ILE A 163 28.83 -48.67 -27.77
N LEU A 164 28.69 -47.84 -26.73
CA LEU A 164 29.76 -47.52 -25.78
C LEU A 164 29.87 -48.54 -24.63
N THR A 165 28.82 -49.30 -24.32
CA THR A 165 28.91 -50.43 -23.41
C THR A 165 29.57 -51.61 -24.14
N PRO A 166 30.69 -52.17 -23.64
CA PRO A 166 31.38 -53.25 -24.32
C PRO A 166 30.66 -54.58 -24.02
N ALA A 167 29.47 -54.76 -24.58
CA ALA A 167 28.89 -56.09 -24.72
C ALA A 167 29.58 -56.77 -25.90
N LYS A 168 30.50 -57.69 -25.59
CA LYS A 168 31.22 -58.54 -26.55
C LYS A 168 30.27 -59.05 -27.63
N LYS A 169 30.27 -58.41 -28.80
CA LYS A 169 29.73 -58.97 -30.03
C LYS A 169 30.78 -58.78 -31.12
N ILE A 170 31.26 -59.93 -31.56
CA ILE A 170 32.26 -60.14 -32.60
C ILE A 170 31.82 -59.36 -33.84
N VAL A 171 32.75 -58.55 -34.34
CA VAL A 171 32.61 -57.78 -35.57
C VAL A 171 32.90 -58.71 -36.75
N PRO A 172 32.06 -58.80 -37.79
CA PRO A 172 32.57 -58.95 -39.15
C PRO A 172 32.81 -57.54 -39.68
N LYS A 173 34.09 -57.19 -39.87
CA LYS A 173 34.50 -55.89 -40.39
C LYS A 173 34.22 -55.88 -41.88
N PHE A 174 33.11 -55.28 -42.28
CA PHE A 174 33.03 -54.69 -43.61
C PHE A 174 32.19 -53.41 -43.58
N ARG A 175 32.87 -52.27 -43.41
CA ARG A 175 32.32 -50.97 -43.78
C ARG A 175 33.36 -50.26 -44.63
N LYS A 176 33.01 -50.05 -45.90
CA LYS A 176 33.77 -49.23 -46.84
C LYS A 176 33.94 -47.85 -46.20
N LYS A 177 35.17 -47.38 -46.05
CA LYS A 177 35.42 -45.97 -45.68
C LYS A 177 34.88 -45.13 -46.82
N ILE A 178 33.90 -44.29 -46.54
CA ILE A 178 33.40 -43.31 -47.51
C ILE A 178 34.59 -42.39 -47.85
N PRO A 179 34.92 -42.16 -49.13
CA PRO A 179 36.04 -41.32 -49.52
C PRO A 179 35.93 -39.94 -48.89
N LYS A 180 37.06 -39.38 -48.41
CA LYS A 180 37.12 -38.02 -47.86
C LYS A 180 36.64 -36.94 -48.85
N SER A 181 36.53 -37.26 -50.14
CA SER A 181 35.91 -36.41 -51.17
C SER A 181 34.39 -36.23 -51.00
N THR A 182 33.75 -36.94 -50.08
CA THR A 182 32.32 -36.73 -49.75
C THR A 182 32.13 -35.71 -48.62
N TYR A 183 33.22 -35.38 -47.91
CA TYR A 183 33.30 -34.22 -47.03
C TYR A 183 33.92 -33.06 -47.81
N GLU A 184 33.24 -32.58 -48.84
CA GLU A 184 33.63 -31.31 -49.43
C GLU A 184 33.32 -30.20 -48.43
N SER A 185 34.35 -29.44 -48.03
CA SER A 185 34.22 -28.20 -47.24
C SER A 185 33.24 -27.20 -47.89
N MET A 186 32.98 -27.36 -49.19
CA MET A 186 32.04 -26.57 -50.00
C MET A 186 30.58 -26.64 -49.53
N LEU A 187 30.16 -27.69 -48.79
CA LEU A 187 28.79 -27.76 -48.26
C LEU A 187 28.54 -26.75 -47.12
N GLY A 188 29.59 -26.37 -46.38
CA GLY A 188 29.51 -25.31 -45.38
C GLY A 188 29.29 -23.95 -46.04
N ASP A 189 30.09 -23.64 -47.05
CA ASP A 189 30.02 -22.38 -47.79
C ASP A 189 28.65 -22.20 -48.47
N LYS A 190 28.07 -23.27 -49.03
CA LYS A 190 26.71 -23.24 -49.61
C LYS A 190 25.63 -22.91 -48.58
N LEU A 191 25.82 -23.35 -47.33
CA LEU A 191 24.88 -23.12 -46.24
C LEU A 191 25.01 -21.68 -45.72
N GLU A 192 26.24 -21.17 -45.61
CA GLU A 192 26.51 -19.77 -45.29
C GLU A 192 26.00 -18.81 -46.39
N GLU A 193 26.20 -19.16 -47.67
CA GLU A 193 25.64 -18.46 -48.83
C GLU A 193 24.11 -18.43 -48.76
N ALA A 194 23.46 -19.55 -48.43
CA ALA A 194 22.01 -19.62 -48.29
C ALA A 194 21.49 -18.76 -47.13
N GLU A 195 22.20 -18.71 -46.00
CA GLU A 195 21.86 -17.84 -44.88
C GLU A 195 22.04 -16.35 -45.22
N LEU A 196 23.09 -16.01 -45.98
CA LEU A 196 23.34 -14.65 -46.44
C LEU A 196 22.23 -14.21 -47.41
N LEU A 197 21.86 -15.05 -48.38
CA LEU A 197 20.74 -14.80 -49.30
C LEU A 197 19.41 -14.65 -48.55
N ARG A 198 19.18 -15.44 -47.49
CA ARG A 198 18.02 -15.29 -46.62
C ARG A 198 18.00 -13.94 -45.90
N LYS A 199 19.15 -13.48 -45.38
CA LYS A 199 19.28 -12.16 -44.72
C LYS A 199 19.01 -11.03 -45.71
N ILE A 200 19.55 -11.12 -46.93
CA ILE A 200 19.30 -10.15 -48.00
C ILE A 200 17.80 -10.07 -48.34
N ARG A 201 17.11 -11.22 -48.48
CA ARG A 201 15.66 -11.24 -48.75
C ARG A 201 14.84 -10.59 -47.64
N ILE A 202 15.22 -10.82 -46.38
CA ILE A 202 14.54 -10.20 -45.22
C ILE A 202 14.74 -8.68 -45.23
N GLN A 203 15.96 -8.21 -45.52
CA GLN A 203 16.26 -6.78 -45.62
C GLN A 203 15.52 -6.11 -46.78
N LEU A 204 15.45 -6.77 -47.95
CA LEU A 204 14.69 -6.29 -49.11
C LEU A 204 13.20 -6.16 -48.77
N ARG A 205 12.59 -7.21 -48.20
CA ARG A 205 11.19 -7.18 -47.75
C ARG A 205 10.94 -6.05 -46.74
N ALA A 206 11.88 -5.82 -45.82
CA ALA A 206 11.74 -4.77 -44.81
C ALA A 206 11.79 -3.37 -45.43
N LYS A 207 12.64 -3.15 -46.45
CA LYS A 207 12.71 -1.88 -47.19
C LYS A 207 11.46 -1.65 -48.03
N GLU A 208 10.99 -2.68 -48.72
CA GLU A 208 9.77 -2.64 -49.54
C GLU A 208 8.55 -2.29 -48.67
N LEU A 209 8.36 -2.96 -47.53
CA LEU A 209 7.32 -2.60 -46.56
C LEU A 209 7.45 -1.16 -46.04
N LEU A 210 8.68 -0.66 -45.87
CA LEU A 210 8.92 0.70 -45.41
C LEU A 210 8.53 1.72 -46.48
N GLU A 211 8.91 1.48 -47.74
CA GLU A 211 8.50 2.30 -48.89
C GLU A 211 7.00 2.24 -49.15
N GLU A 212 6.37 1.06 -49.06
CA GLU A 212 4.91 0.88 -49.18
C GLU A 212 4.15 1.59 -48.06
N SER A 213 4.71 1.60 -46.85
CA SER A 213 4.16 2.34 -45.70
C SER A 213 4.47 3.83 -45.75
N TRP A 214 5.32 4.27 -46.69
CA TRP A 214 5.69 5.67 -46.82
C TRP A 214 4.58 6.44 -47.54
N ALA A 215 3.85 7.26 -46.78
CA ALA A 215 2.88 8.18 -47.37
C ALA A 215 3.60 9.24 -48.22
N PRO A 216 3.08 9.63 -49.39
CA PRO A 216 3.62 10.73 -50.18
C PRO A 216 3.51 12.03 -49.39
N ASN A 217 4.57 12.38 -48.67
CA ASN A 217 4.77 13.75 -48.25
C ASN A 217 5.29 14.48 -49.49
N GLU A 218 4.43 15.27 -50.12
CA GLU A 218 4.88 16.34 -51.01
C GLU A 218 5.75 17.29 -50.18
N LEU A 219 7.05 17.01 -50.12
CA LEU A 219 8.05 18.03 -49.87
C LEU A 219 8.17 18.84 -51.17
N ASP A 220 7.11 19.57 -51.45
CA ASP A 220 7.05 20.54 -52.51
C ASP A 220 8.12 21.58 -52.18
N HIS A 221 9.27 21.49 -52.86
CA HIS A 221 10.33 22.50 -52.90
C HIS A 221 9.79 23.75 -53.61
N LYS A 222 8.70 24.33 -53.13
CA LYS A 222 8.29 25.67 -53.48
C LYS A 222 9.21 26.62 -52.73
N GLN A 223 10.17 27.16 -53.47
CA GLN A 223 10.81 28.44 -53.21
C GLN A 223 9.73 29.44 -52.75
N ARG A 224 9.51 29.56 -51.44
CA ARG A 224 8.65 30.61 -50.90
C ARG A 224 9.41 31.91 -51.04
N ASP A 225 8.74 32.84 -51.70
CA ASP A 225 9.21 34.18 -52.01
C ASP A 225 9.91 34.84 -50.83
N LYS A 226 11.09 35.39 -51.13
CA LYS A 226 12.03 36.09 -50.23
C LYS A 226 11.49 37.44 -49.71
N LYS A 227 10.24 37.52 -49.26
CA LYS A 227 9.61 38.78 -48.83
C LYS A 227 9.37 38.91 -47.32
N SER A 228 9.74 37.93 -46.49
CA SER A 228 9.69 38.07 -45.02
C SER A 228 11.10 38.03 -44.38
N GLN A 229 11.90 39.03 -44.71
CA GLN A 229 13.31 39.11 -44.30
C GLN A 229 13.51 39.43 -42.79
N ILE A 230 12.44 39.71 -42.05
CA ILE A 230 12.51 40.04 -40.61
C ILE A 230 12.28 38.79 -39.74
N ALA A 231 11.38 37.89 -40.15
CA ALA A 231 11.11 36.65 -39.42
C ALA A 231 12.21 35.59 -39.64
N SER A 232 12.82 35.56 -40.83
CA SER A 232 13.96 34.68 -41.15
C SER A 232 15.22 35.09 -40.40
N LYS A 233 15.51 36.39 -40.25
CA LYS A 233 16.65 36.88 -39.46
C LYS A 233 16.55 36.50 -37.98
N ASN A 234 15.37 36.59 -37.37
CA ASN A 234 15.18 36.14 -35.98
C ASN A 234 15.31 34.62 -35.85
N ARG A 235 14.90 33.87 -36.89
CA ARG A 235 15.04 32.41 -36.95
C ARG A 235 16.49 31.99 -37.18
N GLU A 236 17.27 32.67 -38.00
CA GLU A 236 18.70 32.42 -38.22
C GLU A 236 19.55 32.84 -37.01
N GLN A 237 19.23 33.97 -36.37
CA GLN A 237 19.86 34.37 -35.11
C GLN A 237 19.51 33.39 -33.98
N LYS A 238 18.26 32.90 -33.93
CA LYS A 238 17.90 31.82 -33.01
C LYS A 238 18.65 30.55 -33.38
N LEU A 239 18.68 30.11 -34.63
CA LEU A 239 19.39 28.92 -35.07
C LEU A 239 20.93 29.12 -35.22
N SER A 240 21.48 30.25 -34.77
CA SER A 240 22.93 30.49 -34.74
C SER A 240 23.63 29.51 -33.79
N PHE A 241 22.91 28.95 -32.81
CA PHE A 241 23.38 27.82 -32.01
C PHE A 241 23.49 26.50 -32.79
N LEU A 242 23.01 26.42 -34.03
CA LEU A 242 23.23 25.25 -34.89
C LEU A 242 24.41 25.46 -35.85
N GLN A 243 24.91 26.70 -36.00
CA GLN A 243 26.09 26.99 -36.82
C GLN A 243 27.38 26.62 -36.06
N GLY A 244 27.73 25.33 -36.14
CA GLY A 244 29.07 24.73 -36.35
C GLY A 244 30.30 25.08 -35.49
N ASN A 245 30.44 26.29 -34.95
CA ASN A 245 31.71 26.78 -34.40
C ASN A 245 31.57 27.20 -32.94
N PHE A 246 31.17 26.27 -32.08
CA PHE A 246 31.29 26.46 -30.64
C PHE A 246 32.74 26.26 -30.20
N SER A 247 33.27 27.21 -29.41
CA SER A 247 34.58 27.09 -28.76
C SER A 247 34.64 25.88 -27.81
N PHE A 248 33.50 25.46 -27.25
CA PHE A 248 33.40 24.32 -26.37
C PHE A 248 32.82 23.13 -27.12
N LYS A 249 33.68 22.15 -27.41
CA LYS A 249 33.27 20.84 -27.94
C LYS A 249 33.34 19.85 -26.78
N PRO A 250 32.22 19.54 -26.09
CA PRO A 250 32.25 18.54 -25.03
C PRO A 250 32.73 17.22 -25.64
N ARG A 251 33.69 16.59 -24.99
CA ARG A 251 34.20 15.29 -25.41
C ARG A 251 33.12 14.26 -25.06
N ILE A 252 32.20 14.03 -26.00
CA ILE A 252 31.14 13.02 -25.85
C ILE A 252 31.84 11.67 -25.87
N ASN A 253 31.80 10.95 -24.75
CA ASN A 253 32.28 9.57 -24.71
C ASN A 253 31.36 8.73 -25.60
N THR A 254 31.85 8.35 -26.78
CA THR A 254 31.11 7.55 -27.77
C THR A 254 30.93 6.10 -27.32
N SER A 255 31.85 5.59 -26.51
CA SER A 255 31.79 4.28 -25.90
C SER A 255 31.36 4.37 -24.44
N VAL A 256 30.47 3.47 -24.02
CA VAL A 256 30.06 3.32 -22.63
C VAL A 256 31.31 2.95 -21.80
N PRO A 257 31.71 3.77 -20.80
CA PRO A 257 32.86 3.46 -19.97
C PRO A 257 32.66 2.17 -19.18
N ASN A 258 33.75 1.44 -18.93
CA ASN A 258 33.71 0.27 -18.07
C ASN A 258 33.44 0.69 -16.62
N PHE A 259 32.18 0.61 -16.19
CA PHE A 259 31.74 1.03 -14.86
C PHE A 259 32.36 0.21 -13.73
N GLU A 260 32.75 -1.04 -14.01
CA GLU A 260 33.35 -1.92 -13.01
C GLU A 260 34.77 -1.48 -12.68
N GLU A 261 35.60 -1.20 -13.69
CA GLU A 261 36.94 -0.64 -13.49
C GLU A 261 36.89 0.74 -12.81
N LEU A 262 35.94 1.58 -13.20
CA LEU A 262 35.74 2.89 -12.58
C LEU A 262 35.30 2.75 -11.11
N TYR A 263 34.42 1.79 -10.80
CA TYR A 263 34.02 1.48 -9.45
C TYR A 263 35.21 1.01 -8.61
N TRP A 264 36.03 0.09 -9.12
CA TRP A 264 37.22 -0.37 -8.43
C TRP A 264 38.29 0.73 -8.28
N ALA A 265 38.45 1.60 -9.27
CA ALA A 265 39.31 2.78 -9.16
C ALA A 265 38.80 3.78 -8.11
N PHE A 266 37.48 3.96 -8.01
CA PHE A 266 36.86 4.79 -6.99
C PHE A 266 37.04 4.20 -5.59
N GLN A 267 36.78 2.91 -5.41
CA GLN A 267 36.99 2.20 -4.14
C GLN A 267 38.45 2.31 -3.68
N ARG A 268 39.42 2.10 -4.58
CA ARG A 268 40.85 2.31 -4.29
C ARG A 268 41.14 3.74 -3.82
N LYS A 269 40.59 4.75 -4.50
CA LYS A 269 40.74 6.17 -4.09
C LYS A 269 40.09 6.47 -2.74
N VAL A 270 38.96 5.84 -2.41
CA VAL A 270 38.30 6.00 -1.12
C VAL A 270 39.15 5.42 0.00
N LEU A 271 39.68 4.21 -0.17
CA LEU A 271 40.56 3.56 0.81
C LEU A 271 41.82 4.42 1.06
N THR A 272 42.48 4.91 0.00
CA THR A 272 43.65 5.80 0.15
C THR A 272 43.34 7.14 0.84
N LYS A 273 42.08 7.60 0.81
CA LYS A 273 41.64 8.84 1.48
C LYS A 273 41.17 8.60 2.92
N GLN A 274 40.84 7.36 3.25
CA GLN A 274 40.49 6.91 4.61
C GLN A 274 41.74 6.64 5.45
N GLU A 275 42.88 6.31 4.84
CA GLU A 275 44.18 6.36 5.49
C GLU A 275 44.39 7.77 6.10
N ILE A 276 44.76 7.77 7.38
CA ILE A 276 44.58 8.85 8.35
C ILE A 276 45.10 10.18 7.79
N LYS A 277 44.18 11.10 7.45
CA LYS A 277 44.56 12.51 7.26
C LYS A 277 44.95 13.05 8.62
N GLU A 278 46.18 13.55 8.73
CA GLU A 278 46.66 14.21 9.96
C GLU A 278 45.63 15.25 10.41
N THR A 279 45.18 15.16 11.66
CA THR A 279 44.18 16.07 12.22
C THR A 279 44.64 17.51 12.02
N THR A 280 43.83 18.34 11.37
CA THR A 280 44.13 19.77 11.17
C THR A 280 44.43 20.42 12.52
N ARG A 281 45.72 20.64 12.80
CA ARG A 281 46.15 21.35 13.99
C ARG A 281 45.90 22.84 13.77
N ASN A 282 45.16 23.47 14.67
CA ASN A 282 44.96 24.90 14.66
C ASN A 282 46.32 25.59 14.88
N LYS A 283 46.68 26.54 14.01
CA LYS A 283 47.73 27.48 14.36
C LYS A 283 47.20 28.35 15.50
N PRO A 284 47.90 28.45 16.64
CA PRO A 284 47.47 29.34 17.71
C PRO A 284 47.46 30.78 17.18
N PHE A 285 46.29 31.44 17.25
CA PHE A 285 46.18 32.85 16.94
C PHE A 285 46.40 33.66 18.22
N ARG A 286 47.21 34.71 18.14
CA ARG A 286 47.57 35.53 19.29
C ARG A 286 46.44 36.56 19.53
N LEU A 287 45.55 36.28 20.47
CA LEU A 287 44.55 37.26 20.94
C LEU A 287 45.24 38.40 21.68
N ARG A 288 44.88 39.66 21.39
CA ARG A 288 45.45 40.86 22.04
C ARG A 288 45.08 41.02 23.53
N THR A 289 44.41 40.03 24.11
CA THR A 289 43.97 40.02 25.51
C THR A 289 45.11 39.79 26.50
N ALA A 290 46.30 39.35 26.05
CA ALA A 290 47.46 39.13 26.91
C ALA A 290 48.06 40.42 27.53
N ASN A 291 47.63 41.61 27.09
CA ASN A 291 48.12 42.89 27.60
C ASN A 291 47.16 43.57 28.59
N LEU A 292 46.07 42.90 29.00
CA LEU A 292 45.20 43.41 30.06
C LEU A 292 45.82 43.06 31.41
N SER A 293 46.48 44.04 32.04
CA SER A 293 46.93 43.96 33.43
C SER A 293 45.75 43.65 34.34
N CYS A 294 45.62 42.39 34.77
CA CYS A 294 44.65 41.98 35.77
C CYS A 294 45.15 42.45 37.15
N ARG A 295 44.63 43.58 37.66
CA ARG A 295 44.75 43.93 39.08
C ARG A 295 43.83 42.98 39.86
N HIS A 296 44.34 41.82 40.24
CA HIS A 296 43.75 41.05 41.33
C HIS A 296 44.86 40.69 42.32
N LYS A 297 44.87 41.42 43.43
CA LYS A 297 45.67 41.09 44.61
C LYS A 297 44.93 39.99 45.37
N MET A 298 45.71 39.06 45.91
CA MET A 298 45.39 38.09 46.98
C MET A 298 44.54 36.87 46.59
N CYS A 299 45.23 35.74 46.35
CA CYS A 299 45.00 34.48 47.07
C CYS A 299 46.09 33.47 46.65
N ASP A 300 47.32 33.70 47.11
CA ASP A 300 48.33 32.65 47.19
C ASP A 300 48.02 31.77 48.40
N LYS A 301 47.26 30.71 48.17
CA LYS A 301 47.27 29.51 49.02
C LYS A 301 47.17 28.27 48.11
N MET A 302 48.34 27.77 47.76
CA MET A 302 48.70 26.35 47.68
C MET A 302 47.66 25.42 47.04
N MET A 303 47.82 25.17 45.74
CA MET A 303 47.40 23.93 45.10
C MET A 303 48.60 23.36 44.35
N ASP A 304 49.44 22.63 45.09
CA ASP A 304 50.34 21.65 44.52
C ASP A 304 49.48 20.53 43.92
N PHE A 305 49.11 20.67 42.66
CA PHE A 305 48.66 19.53 41.87
C PHE A 305 49.88 18.69 41.53
N GLN A 306 50.14 17.71 42.40
CA GLN A 306 50.94 16.54 42.06
C GLN A 306 50.44 15.94 40.75
N GLN A 307 51.40 15.67 39.86
CA GLN A 307 51.23 14.89 38.65
C GLN A 307 50.49 13.57 38.95
N PRO A 308 49.55 13.13 38.09
CA PRO A 308 49.00 11.78 38.20
C PRO A 308 50.08 10.75 37.83
N SER A 309 50.64 10.13 38.87
CA SER A 309 51.45 8.92 38.81
C SER A 309 50.71 7.83 38.02
N THR A 310 51.32 7.36 36.95
CA THR A 310 50.92 6.16 36.21
C THR A 310 51.22 4.91 37.04
N ALA A 311 50.24 4.44 37.81
CA ALA A 311 50.26 3.11 38.41
C ALA A 311 49.06 2.29 37.89
N PRO A 312 49.26 1.11 37.29
CA PRO A 312 48.16 0.25 36.87
C PRO A 312 47.58 -0.47 38.09
N ILE A 313 46.37 -0.07 38.50
CA ILE A 313 45.61 -0.79 39.53
C ILE A 313 45.13 -2.12 38.92
N GLN A 314 45.78 -3.22 39.29
CA GLN A 314 45.30 -4.56 38.99
C GLN A 314 44.04 -4.84 39.81
N ARG A 315 42.88 -4.92 39.15
CA ARG A 315 41.68 -5.53 39.72
C ARG A 315 41.91 -7.03 39.86
N SER A 316 41.90 -7.52 41.09
CA SER A 316 41.86 -8.95 41.38
C SER A 316 40.63 -9.59 40.73
N ARG A 317 40.86 -10.60 39.88
CA ARG A 317 39.82 -11.52 39.39
C ARG A 317 39.89 -12.78 40.23
N SER A 318 39.11 -12.85 41.30
CA SER A 318 38.97 -14.07 42.09
C SER A 318 37.54 -14.29 42.56
N PHE A 319 36.57 -14.36 41.64
CA PHE A 319 35.20 -14.81 41.95
C PHE A 319 34.50 -15.56 40.81
N ASN A 320 35.23 -16.33 39.98
CA ASN A 320 34.61 -17.22 38.97
C ASN A 320 34.76 -18.73 39.28
N CYS A 321 35.15 -19.10 40.49
CA CYS A 321 35.46 -20.50 40.84
C CYS A 321 34.22 -21.38 41.15
N LEU A 322 33.02 -20.82 41.39
CA LEU A 322 31.90 -21.63 41.92
C LEU A 322 30.82 -22.03 40.91
N SER A 323 31.00 -21.79 39.60
CA SER A 323 30.02 -22.21 38.58
C SER A 323 30.16 -23.66 38.10
N ALA A 324 31.04 -24.46 38.71
CA ALA A 324 31.33 -25.85 38.31
C ALA A 324 30.97 -26.89 39.39
N LEU A 325 29.98 -26.64 40.24
CA LEU A 325 29.46 -27.70 41.11
C LEU A 325 28.62 -28.67 40.27
N SER A 326 29.14 -29.89 40.13
CA SER A 326 28.54 -30.99 39.37
C SER A 326 27.14 -31.37 39.87
N ALA A 327 26.31 -31.92 38.97
CA ALA A 327 24.93 -32.33 39.23
C ALA A 327 24.75 -33.51 40.20
N ASN A 328 25.82 -33.97 40.87
CA ASN A 328 25.82 -35.20 41.69
C ASN A 328 25.93 -34.94 43.20
N THR A 329 25.57 -33.73 43.68
CA THR A 329 25.49 -33.47 45.12
C THR A 329 24.04 -33.67 45.58
N LEU A 330 23.82 -34.60 46.52
CA LEU A 330 22.51 -34.81 47.18
C LEU A 330 21.93 -33.47 47.66
N PRO A 331 20.60 -33.31 47.74
CA PRO A 331 19.98 -32.04 48.13
C PRO A 331 20.35 -31.70 49.58
N ILE A 332 21.45 -30.96 49.74
CA ILE A 332 21.80 -30.31 51.00
C ILE A 332 20.69 -29.29 51.25
N TYR A 333 20.06 -29.37 52.43
CA TYR A 333 18.99 -28.45 52.85
C TYR A 333 19.30 -27.01 52.40
N ILE A 334 18.43 -26.47 51.55
CA ILE A 334 18.61 -25.13 50.97
C ILE A 334 18.53 -24.12 52.12
N THR A 335 19.67 -23.55 52.49
CA THR A 335 19.72 -22.47 53.49
C THR A 335 18.93 -21.26 52.98
N ASP A 336 18.34 -20.49 53.90
CA ASP A 336 17.52 -19.32 53.53
C ASP A 336 18.27 -18.30 52.68
N ALA A 337 19.59 -18.18 52.85
CA ALA A 337 20.44 -17.37 51.99
C ALA A 337 20.44 -17.83 50.52
N VAL A 338 20.43 -19.14 50.26
CA VAL A 338 20.30 -19.67 48.88
C VAL A 338 18.90 -19.38 48.34
N ARG A 339 17.85 -19.53 49.15
CA ARG A 339 16.45 -19.22 48.76
C ARG A 339 16.27 -17.74 48.40
N LYS A 340 16.83 -16.82 49.22
CA LYS A 340 16.81 -15.37 48.97
C LYS A 340 17.59 -14.99 47.72
N ARG A 341 18.78 -15.60 47.50
CA ARG A 341 19.55 -15.40 46.25
C ARG A 341 18.80 -15.91 45.02
N ALA A 342 18.23 -17.11 45.08
CA ALA A 342 17.43 -17.66 43.99
C ALA A 342 16.20 -16.80 43.68
N GLY A 343 15.51 -16.29 44.71
CA GLY A 343 14.40 -15.34 44.57
C GLY A 343 14.82 -14.01 43.92
N ALA A 344 15.97 -13.45 44.32
CA ALA A 344 16.51 -12.23 43.73
C ALA A 344 16.91 -12.43 42.25
N ILE A 345 17.53 -13.58 41.92
CA ILE A 345 17.86 -13.94 40.54
C ILE A 345 16.59 -14.10 39.69
N LYS A 346 15.56 -14.75 40.23
CA LYS A 346 14.27 -14.92 39.54
C LYS A 346 13.60 -13.56 39.25
N LEU A 347 13.53 -12.69 40.25
CA LEU A 347 12.98 -11.33 40.10
C LEU A 347 13.79 -10.49 39.09
N PHE A 348 15.13 -10.61 39.11
CA PHE A 348 15.99 -9.93 38.14
C PHE A 348 15.75 -10.44 36.70
N GLN A 349 15.62 -11.75 36.52
CA GLN A 349 15.29 -12.35 35.22
C GLN A 349 13.89 -11.96 34.73
N GLU A 350 12.90 -11.91 35.62
CA GLU A 350 11.53 -11.46 35.30
C GLU A 350 11.51 -9.99 34.88
N ASN A 351 12.20 -9.11 35.62
CA ASN A 351 12.35 -7.70 35.25
C ASN A 351 13.07 -7.51 33.91
N LYS A 352 14.07 -8.36 33.61
CA LYS A 352 14.75 -8.35 32.31
C LYS A 352 13.79 -8.71 31.18
N LYS A 353 13.00 -9.79 31.34
CA LYS A 353 11.97 -10.20 30.37
C LYS A 353 10.89 -9.13 30.19
N TYR A 354 10.47 -8.47 31.26
CA TYR A 354 9.48 -7.40 31.19
C TYR A 354 9.98 -6.22 30.34
N LYS A 355 11.23 -5.78 30.53
CA LYS A 355 11.86 -4.71 29.73
C LYS A 355 12.05 -5.11 28.26
N GLU A 356 12.43 -6.36 28.00
CA GLU A 356 12.51 -6.89 26.63
C GLU A 356 11.12 -6.89 25.95
N ASN A 357 10.07 -7.26 26.69
CA ASN A 357 8.69 -7.23 26.21
C ASN A 357 8.14 -5.81 26.01
N GLU A 358 8.58 -4.82 26.80
CA GLU A 358 8.27 -3.40 26.57
C GLU A 358 8.87 -2.89 25.26
N GLY A 359 10.12 -3.26 24.96
CA GLY A 359 10.76 -2.94 23.68
C GLY A 359 10.00 -3.53 22.49
N ALA A 360 9.55 -4.78 22.59
CA ALA A 360 8.74 -5.44 21.56
C ALA A 360 7.37 -4.73 21.37
N ARG A 361 6.67 -4.42 22.47
CA ARG A 361 5.38 -3.69 22.43
C ARG A 361 5.53 -2.32 21.79
N TRP A 362 6.59 -1.60 22.11
CA TRP A 362 6.87 -0.29 21.52
C TRP A 362 7.16 -0.40 20.01
N ALA A 363 7.96 -1.39 19.60
CA ALA A 363 8.25 -1.64 18.18
C ALA A 363 6.98 -2.00 17.39
N GLU A 364 6.08 -2.80 17.96
CA GLU A 364 4.78 -3.10 17.35
C GLU A 364 3.89 -1.86 17.21
N LEU A 365 3.84 -1.02 18.24
CA LEU A 365 3.07 0.22 18.20
C LEU A 365 3.62 1.16 17.12
N GLN A 366 4.93 1.31 17.01
CA GLN A 366 5.56 2.09 15.95
C GLN A 366 5.27 1.51 14.57
N ARG A 367 5.36 0.19 14.41
CA ARG A 367 5.01 -0.50 13.16
C ARG A 367 3.55 -0.23 12.75
N LYS A 368 2.61 -0.30 13.69
CA LYS A 368 1.19 0.03 13.46
C LYS A 368 1.02 1.50 13.05
N LYS A 369 1.71 2.44 13.72
CA LYS A 369 1.70 3.87 13.35
C LYS A 369 2.26 4.12 11.95
N CYS A 370 3.41 3.54 11.61
CA CYS A 370 3.99 3.64 10.27
C CYS A 370 3.08 3.06 9.20
N GLN A 371 2.41 1.92 9.47
CA GLN A 371 1.43 1.34 8.55
C GLN A 371 0.21 2.23 8.35
N ALA A 372 -0.30 2.87 9.41
CA ALA A 372 -1.42 3.81 9.31
C ALA A 372 -1.05 5.02 8.46
N ILE A 373 0.14 5.60 8.68
CA ILE A 373 0.67 6.70 7.88
C ILE A 373 0.88 6.27 6.42
N HIS A 374 1.45 5.09 6.20
CA HIS A 374 1.66 4.58 4.84
C HIS A 374 0.33 4.40 4.09
N LYS A 375 -0.71 3.87 4.76
CA LYS A 375 -2.05 3.77 4.20
C LYS A 375 -2.64 5.13 3.85
N SER A 376 -2.55 6.12 4.76
CA SER A 376 -3.11 7.45 4.51
C SER A 376 -2.38 8.18 3.37
N VAL A 377 -1.05 8.07 3.30
CA VAL A 377 -0.24 8.62 2.20
C VAL A 377 -0.59 7.97 0.88
N ILE A 378 -0.74 6.63 0.83
CA ILE A 378 -1.16 5.94 -0.40
C ILE A 378 -2.55 6.39 -0.84
N CYS A 379 -3.52 6.46 0.08
CA CYS A 379 -4.88 6.90 -0.26
C CYS A 379 -4.87 8.33 -0.82
N ARG A 380 -4.12 9.24 -0.20
CA ARG A 380 -4.00 10.62 -0.67
C ARG A 380 -3.30 10.69 -2.03
N ALA A 381 -2.22 9.93 -2.22
CA ALA A 381 -1.53 9.88 -3.51
C ALA A 381 -2.45 9.36 -4.62
N LYS A 382 -3.22 8.30 -4.36
CA LYS A 382 -4.22 7.76 -5.31
C LYS A 382 -5.34 8.74 -5.61
N ALA A 383 -5.78 9.52 -4.64
CA ALA A 383 -6.82 10.54 -4.86
C ALA A 383 -6.31 11.71 -5.72
N MET A 384 -5.01 12.01 -5.64
CA MET A 384 -4.36 13.05 -6.44
C MET A 384 -3.88 12.54 -7.80
N ASP A 385 -3.89 11.22 -8.04
CA ASP A 385 -3.53 10.62 -9.32
C ASP A 385 -4.76 10.64 -10.26
N PRO A 386 -4.71 11.36 -11.39
CA PRO A 386 -5.78 11.32 -12.39
C PRO A 386 -5.96 9.92 -13.00
N HIS A 387 -4.93 9.08 -12.93
CA HIS A 387 -4.92 7.76 -13.54
C HIS A 387 -5.17 6.67 -12.49
N LYS A 388 -6.15 5.79 -12.78
CA LYS A 388 -6.39 4.60 -11.97
C LYS A 388 -5.42 3.49 -12.37
N SER A 389 -4.86 2.80 -11.39
CA SER A 389 -4.00 1.64 -11.65
C SER A 389 -4.75 0.55 -12.42
N LEU A 390 -4.07 -0.11 -13.35
CA LEU A 390 -4.62 -1.24 -14.13
C LEU A 390 -5.17 -2.35 -13.23
N LYS A 391 -4.53 -2.61 -12.08
CA LYS A 391 -4.96 -3.63 -11.12
C LYS A 391 -6.34 -3.32 -10.50
N GLU A 392 -6.65 -2.04 -10.34
CA GLU A 392 -7.91 -1.58 -9.74
C GLU A 392 -9.03 -1.59 -10.80
N THR A 393 -8.73 -1.13 -12.01
CA THR A 393 -9.71 -1.04 -13.11
C THR A 393 -10.05 -2.38 -13.75
N HIS A 394 -9.15 -3.37 -13.71
CA HIS A 394 -9.35 -4.67 -14.34
C HIS A 394 -10.64 -5.36 -13.88
N LYS A 395 -10.93 -5.37 -12.57
CA LYS A 395 -12.14 -6.00 -12.02
C LYS A 395 -13.42 -5.30 -12.48
N GLU A 396 -13.42 -3.98 -12.47
CA GLU A 396 -14.55 -3.18 -12.94
C GLU A 396 -14.80 -3.38 -14.44
N LYS A 397 -13.74 -3.37 -15.25
CA LYS A 397 -13.82 -3.58 -16.70
C LYS A 397 -14.34 -4.98 -17.05
N LEU A 398 -13.95 -6.02 -16.32
CA LEU A 398 -14.52 -7.36 -16.48
C LEU A 398 -16.03 -7.38 -16.21
N LYS A 399 -16.47 -6.74 -15.13
CA LYS A 399 -17.91 -6.64 -14.81
C LYS A 399 -18.67 -5.89 -15.90
N GLN A 400 -18.11 -4.78 -16.40
CA GLN A 400 -18.70 -4.01 -17.50
C GLN A 400 -18.79 -4.84 -18.78
N ASN A 401 -17.74 -5.59 -19.13
CA ASN A 401 -17.74 -6.44 -20.31
C ASN A 401 -18.77 -7.57 -20.21
N TRP A 402 -18.91 -8.17 -19.03
CA TRP A 402 -19.96 -9.16 -18.76
C TRP A 402 -21.37 -8.58 -18.92
N GLN A 403 -21.62 -7.41 -18.33
CA GLN A 403 -22.91 -6.71 -18.48
C GLN A 403 -23.19 -6.35 -19.94
N ASN A 404 -22.19 -5.87 -20.68
CA ASN A 404 -22.32 -5.53 -22.10
C ASN A 404 -22.55 -6.78 -22.96
N GLY A 405 -21.91 -7.90 -22.65
CA GLY A 405 -22.19 -9.19 -23.28
C GLY A 405 -23.64 -9.63 -23.05
N GLN A 406 -24.13 -9.47 -21.81
CA GLN A 406 -25.50 -9.80 -21.48
C GLN A 406 -26.52 -8.89 -22.19
N LYS A 407 -26.26 -7.57 -22.25
CA LYS A 407 -27.10 -6.61 -22.99
C LYS A 407 -27.17 -6.95 -24.48
N ARG A 408 -26.02 -7.13 -25.14
CA ARG A 408 -25.96 -7.53 -26.56
C ARG A 408 -26.72 -8.83 -26.83
N THR A 409 -26.63 -9.80 -25.92
CA THR A 409 -27.36 -11.07 -26.06
C THR A 409 -28.87 -10.86 -25.96
N ARG A 410 -29.34 -9.94 -25.10
CA ARG A 410 -30.77 -9.61 -24.98
C ARG A 410 -31.27 -8.85 -26.21
N GLU A 411 -30.51 -7.88 -26.68
CA GLU A 411 -30.81 -7.11 -27.91
C GLU A 411 -30.93 -8.05 -29.11
N TYR A 412 -29.92 -8.92 -29.31
CA TYR A 412 -29.94 -9.92 -30.38
C TYR A 412 -31.16 -10.86 -30.30
N LYS A 413 -31.54 -11.31 -29.11
CA LYS A 413 -32.74 -12.14 -28.92
C LYS A 413 -34.02 -11.39 -29.27
N LYS A 414 -34.12 -10.12 -28.87
CA LYS A 414 -35.26 -9.27 -29.18
C LYS A 414 -35.37 -9.04 -30.69
N GLU A 415 -34.27 -8.75 -31.36
CA GLU A 415 -34.25 -8.60 -32.82
C GLU A 415 -34.67 -9.88 -33.54
N LEU A 416 -34.23 -11.06 -33.08
CA LEU A 416 -34.68 -12.35 -33.60
C LEU A 416 -36.17 -12.57 -33.42
N GLU A 417 -36.72 -12.16 -32.28
CA GLU A 417 -38.16 -12.25 -32.01
C GLU A 417 -38.94 -11.29 -32.92
N GLU A 418 -38.50 -10.04 -33.06
CA GLU A 418 -39.09 -9.07 -33.99
C GLU A 418 -39.04 -9.55 -35.44
N MET A 419 -37.91 -10.13 -35.87
CA MET A 419 -37.78 -10.75 -37.20
C MET A 419 -38.79 -11.88 -37.38
N LYS A 420 -38.93 -12.77 -36.39
CA LYS A 420 -39.91 -13.87 -36.43
C LYS A 420 -41.34 -13.32 -36.48
N MET A 421 -41.66 -12.29 -35.71
CA MET A 421 -42.97 -11.66 -35.73
C MET A 421 -43.26 -11.00 -37.09
N ARG A 422 -42.29 -10.31 -37.69
CA ARG A 422 -42.45 -9.74 -39.05
C ARG A 422 -42.71 -10.82 -40.10
N VAL A 423 -42.02 -11.94 -40.02
CA VAL A 423 -42.22 -13.06 -40.95
C VAL A 423 -43.60 -13.71 -40.74
N LYS A 424 -44.02 -13.92 -39.48
CA LYS A 424 -45.35 -14.47 -39.15
C LYS A 424 -46.49 -13.54 -39.55
N ASN A 425 -46.33 -12.23 -39.35
CA ASN A 425 -47.35 -11.23 -39.64
C ASN A 425 -47.43 -10.86 -41.14
N ARG A 426 -46.52 -11.38 -41.97
CA ARG A 426 -46.54 -11.13 -43.41
C ARG A 426 -47.66 -11.97 -44.03
N PRO A 427 -48.72 -11.35 -44.58
CA PRO A 427 -49.84 -12.10 -45.14
C PRO A 427 -49.39 -12.88 -46.37
N TYR A 428 -49.88 -14.10 -46.51
CA TYR A 428 -49.57 -14.95 -47.67
C TYR A 428 -50.22 -14.38 -48.94
N LEU A 429 -49.70 -14.76 -50.10
CA LEU A 429 -50.23 -14.25 -51.38
C LEU A 429 -51.71 -14.57 -51.56
N PHE A 430 -52.15 -15.77 -51.17
CA PHE A 430 -53.56 -16.13 -51.25
C PHE A 430 -54.42 -15.32 -50.26
N GLU A 431 -53.93 -15.00 -49.06
CA GLU A 431 -54.63 -14.11 -48.11
C GLU A 431 -54.73 -12.67 -48.63
N GLN A 432 -53.68 -12.19 -49.30
CA GLN A 432 -53.69 -10.89 -49.95
C GLN A 432 -54.71 -10.85 -51.11
N VAL A 433 -54.75 -11.90 -51.92
CA VAL A 433 -55.72 -12.01 -53.02
C VAL A 433 -57.15 -12.13 -52.50
N THR A 434 -57.40 -12.88 -51.43
CA THR A 434 -58.75 -13.02 -50.84
C THR A 434 -59.21 -11.72 -50.19
N THR A 435 -58.36 -11.05 -49.43
CA THR A 435 -58.66 -9.73 -48.83
C THR A 435 -58.90 -8.68 -49.92
N HIS A 436 -58.05 -8.61 -50.93
CA HIS A 436 -58.24 -7.68 -52.06
C HIS A 436 -59.53 -7.96 -52.83
N SER A 437 -59.84 -9.23 -53.11
CA SER A 437 -61.09 -9.62 -53.79
C SER A 437 -62.32 -9.30 -52.94
N ALA A 438 -62.26 -9.52 -51.63
CA ALA A 438 -63.32 -9.16 -50.68
C ALA A 438 -63.50 -7.63 -50.60
N CYS A 439 -62.41 -6.86 -50.53
CA CYS A 439 -62.45 -5.40 -50.58
C CYS A 439 -63.06 -4.89 -51.88
N GLN A 440 -62.67 -5.45 -53.03
CA GLN A 440 -63.26 -5.11 -54.33
C GLN A 440 -64.75 -5.47 -54.40
N GLY A 441 -65.14 -6.63 -53.85
CA GLY A 441 -66.55 -7.03 -53.74
C GLY A 441 -67.35 -6.06 -52.90
N ALA A 442 -66.86 -5.72 -51.70
CA ALA A 442 -67.50 -4.74 -50.83
C ALA A 442 -67.58 -3.34 -51.47
N GLN A 443 -66.53 -2.91 -52.18
CA GLN A 443 -66.55 -1.65 -52.93
C GLN A 443 -67.60 -1.66 -54.04
N LYS A 444 -67.72 -2.75 -54.81
CA LYS A 444 -68.77 -2.88 -55.84
C LYS A 444 -70.15 -2.78 -55.21
N LEU A 445 -70.42 -3.54 -54.14
CA LEU A 445 -71.69 -3.48 -53.42
C LEU A 445 -71.99 -2.08 -52.88
N PHE A 446 -70.99 -1.39 -52.33
CA PHE A 446 -71.13 -0.01 -51.87
C PHE A 446 -71.49 0.95 -53.03
N LYS A 447 -70.83 0.81 -54.19
CA LYS A 447 -71.15 1.64 -55.36
C LYS A 447 -72.54 1.35 -55.91
N ASP A 448 -72.91 0.09 -56.02
CA ASP A 448 -74.20 -0.34 -56.54
C ASP A 448 -75.34 0.14 -55.62
N THR A 449 -75.16 0.04 -54.30
CA THR A 449 -76.14 0.56 -53.33
C THR A 449 -76.26 2.09 -53.38
N LEU A 450 -75.16 2.83 -53.53
CA LEU A 450 -75.22 4.28 -53.73
C LEU A 450 -75.92 4.66 -55.03
N GLN A 451 -75.65 3.95 -56.12
CA GLN A 451 -76.33 4.16 -57.41
C GLN A 451 -77.82 3.87 -57.32
N GLN A 452 -78.22 2.78 -56.65
CA GLN A 452 -79.63 2.45 -56.39
C GLN A 452 -80.35 3.53 -55.57
N CYS A 453 -79.66 4.14 -54.60
CA CYS A 453 -80.19 5.25 -53.82
C CYS A 453 -80.05 6.62 -54.50
N GLY A 454 -79.42 6.71 -55.68
CA GLY A 454 -79.21 7.97 -56.42
C GLY A 454 -78.25 8.95 -55.75
N LEU A 455 -77.32 8.47 -54.93
CA LEU A 455 -76.37 9.28 -54.15
C LEU A 455 -74.95 9.21 -54.72
N ASN A 456 -74.23 10.34 -54.70
CA ASN A 456 -72.84 10.40 -55.14
C ASN A 456 -71.85 10.05 -54.01
N GLU A 457 -70.77 9.32 -54.33
CA GLU A 457 -69.71 8.93 -53.37
C GLU A 457 -69.11 10.14 -52.63
N GLU A 458 -68.94 11.26 -53.32
CA GLU A 458 -68.37 12.48 -52.74
C GLU A 458 -69.28 13.13 -51.69
N PHE A 459 -70.60 13.00 -51.85
CA PHE A 459 -71.58 13.51 -50.90
C PHE A 459 -71.49 12.75 -49.57
N VAL A 460 -71.43 11.42 -49.64
CA VAL A 460 -71.26 10.55 -48.47
C VAL A 460 -69.92 10.83 -47.77
N ARG A 461 -68.83 10.98 -48.54
CA ARG A 461 -67.51 11.33 -47.99
C ARG A 461 -67.50 12.69 -47.31
N LYS A 462 -68.18 13.70 -47.87
CA LYS A 462 -68.30 15.04 -47.28
C LYS A 462 -69.11 15.00 -45.99
N LYS A 463 -70.25 14.32 -45.99
CA LYS A 463 -71.10 14.15 -44.79
C LYS A 463 -70.41 13.34 -43.71
N GLY A 464 -69.64 12.30 -44.07
CA GLY A 464 -68.83 11.53 -43.13
C GLY A 464 -67.71 12.33 -42.48
N ARG A 465 -67.07 13.25 -43.19
CA ARG A 465 -66.07 14.17 -42.60
C ARG A 465 -66.69 15.19 -41.66
N GLU A 466 -67.84 15.77 -42.06
CA GLU A 466 -68.58 16.70 -41.22
C GLU A 466 -69.00 16.06 -39.88
N THR A 467 -69.35 14.76 -39.87
CA THR A 467 -69.69 14.04 -38.64
C THR A 467 -68.45 13.66 -37.82
N THR A 468 -67.36 13.15 -38.42
CA THR A 468 -66.13 12.82 -37.67
C THR A 468 -65.52 14.04 -36.99
N ASP A 469 -65.50 15.20 -37.65
CA ASP A 469 -64.97 16.45 -37.09
C ASP A 469 -65.83 16.96 -35.91
N THR A 470 -67.13 16.64 -35.89
CA THR A 470 -68.00 16.95 -34.74
C THR A 470 -67.83 15.98 -33.58
N VAL A 471 -67.59 14.70 -33.85
CA VAL A 471 -67.34 13.66 -32.84
C VAL A 471 -65.97 13.84 -32.19
N GLU A 472 -64.92 14.16 -32.95
CA GLU A 472 -63.59 14.47 -32.40
C GLU A 472 -63.63 15.73 -31.52
N LYS A 473 -64.42 16.75 -31.89
CA LYS A 473 -64.67 17.93 -31.05
C LYS A 473 -65.44 17.58 -29.76
N GLN A 474 -66.40 16.65 -29.81
CA GLN A 474 -67.13 16.18 -28.62
C GLN A 474 -66.22 15.35 -27.69
N GLN A 475 -65.38 14.45 -28.22
CA GLN A 475 -64.42 13.67 -27.43
C GLN A 475 -63.33 14.55 -26.77
N GLN A 476 -62.91 15.63 -27.43
CA GLN A 476 -62.02 16.63 -26.84
C GLN A 476 -62.71 17.50 -25.77
N PHE A 477 -64.03 17.72 -25.84
CA PHE A 477 -64.81 18.41 -24.81
C PHE A 477 -65.09 17.52 -23.58
N GLU A 478 -65.29 16.21 -23.77
CA GLU A 478 -65.45 15.25 -22.67
C GLU A 478 -64.12 14.96 -21.94
N SER A 479 -63.00 14.87 -22.67
CA SER A 479 -61.66 14.68 -22.08
C SER A 479 -61.18 15.88 -21.23
N LYS A 480 -61.79 17.07 -21.39
CA LYS A 480 -61.49 18.27 -20.58
C LYS A 480 -62.37 18.42 -19.34
N ARG A 481 -63.46 17.65 -19.18
CA ARG A 481 -64.37 17.74 -18.03
C ARG A 481 -63.98 16.88 -16.82
N ASN A 482 -63.00 15.99 -16.92
CA ASN A 482 -62.48 15.25 -15.76
C ASN A 482 -60.95 15.13 -15.76
N PRO A 483 -60.23 16.04 -15.07
CA PRO A 483 -58.88 15.79 -14.60
C PRO A 483 -58.82 15.97 -13.08
N LYS A 484 -59.64 15.26 -12.31
CA LYS A 484 -59.47 15.07 -10.85
C LYS A 484 -60.00 13.68 -10.51
N PHE A 485 -59.31 12.96 -9.63
CA PHE A 485 -59.45 11.51 -9.33
C PHE A 485 -58.73 10.56 -10.28
N GLN A 486 -57.38 10.56 -10.23
CA GLN A 486 -56.59 9.34 -10.48
C GLN A 486 -55.09 9.48 -10.13
N SER A 487 -54.58 10.70 -9.87
CA SER A 487 -53.16 10.89 -9.54
C SER A 487 -52.78 10.57 -8.08
N ASP A 488 -53.74 10.50 -7.15
CA ASP A 488 -53.43 10.21 -5.74
C ASP A 488 -53.27 8.70 -5.47
N THR A 489 -53.96 7.83 -6.23
CA THR A 489 -53.91 6.37 -6.02
C THR A 489 -52.61 5.73 -6.50
N GLU A 490 -52.04 6.15 -7.64
CA GLU A 490 -50.75 5.59 -8.10
C GLU A 490 -49.58 6.03 -7.21
N ALA A 491 -49.59 7.27 -6.72
CA ALA A 491 -48.56 7.78 -5.82
C ALA A 491 -48.58 7.05 -4.46
N ASP A 492 -49.77 6.70 -3.95
CA ASP A 492 -49.90 5.97 -2.70
C ASP A 492 -49.57 4.46 -2.85
N ILE A 493 -49.89 3.85 -3.99
CA ILE A 493 -49.47 2.46 -4.29
C ILE A 493 -47.94 2.36 -4.38
N ILE A 494 -47.28 3.33 -5.02
CA ILE A 494 -45.80 3.36 -5.14
C ILE A 494 -45.15 3.57 -3.77
N LYS A 495 -45.73 4.40 -2.89
CA LYS A 495 -45.24 4.58 -1.51
C LYS A 495 -45.40 3.31 -0.67
N GLN A 496 -46.53 2.60 -0.79
CA GLN A 496 -46.76 1.34 -0.07
C GLN A 496 -45.77 0.25 -0.48
N LEU A 497 -45.54 0.07 -1.79
CA LEU A 497 -44.58 -0.92 -2.30
C LEU A 497 -43.13 -0.61 -1.87
N SER A 498 -42.77 0.67 -1.79
CA SER A 498 -41.46 1.13 -1.30
C SER A 498 -41.26 0.82 0.19
N GLN A 499 -42.27 1.08 1.02
CA GLN A 499 -42.22 0.76 2.45
C GLN A 499 -42.19 -0.75 2.72
N GLU A 500 -42.89 -1.55 1.92
CA GLU A 500 -42.87 -3.00 2.04
C GLU A 500 -41.52 -3.61 1.63
N GLY A 501 -40.87 -3.03 0.62
CA GLY A 501 -39.51 -3.39 0.20
C GLY A 501 -38.46 -3.11 1.29
N LEU A 502 -38.60 -2.00 2.02
CA LEU A 502 -37.71 -1.65 3.14
C LEU A 502 -37.92 -2.58 4.35
N LYS A 503 -39.17 -2.91 4.70
CA LYS A 503 -39.48 -3.85 5.79
C LYS A 503 -38.93 -5.27 5.54
N ARG A 504 -38.86 -5.71 4.27
CA ARG A 504 -38.28 -7.02 3.90
C ARG A 504 -36.75 -7.03 3.96
N LEU A 505 -36.09 -5.88 3.96
CA LEU A 505 -34.64 -5.77 4.10
C LEU A 505 -34.17 -5.68 5.56
N GLU A 506 -35.06 -5.35 6.50
CA GLU A 506 -34.77 -5.34 7.94
C GLU A 506 -35.01 -6.70 8.63
N LEU A 507 -35.61 -7.67 7.93
CA LEU A 507 -35.88 -9.04 8.41
C LEU A 507 -34.94 -10.11 7.82
N LYS A 508 -33.78 -9.71 7.29
CA LYS A 508 -32.66 -10.59 6.92
C LYS A 508 -31.38 -10.05 7.54
#